data_AF-A0AAU2K458-F1
#
_entry.id   AF-A0AAU2K458-F1
#
_cell.length_a   1.000
_cell.length_b   1.000
_cell.length_c   1.000
_cell.angle_alpha   90.00
_cell.angle_beta   90.00
_cell.angle_gamma   90.00
#
_symmetry.space_group_name_H-M   'P 1'
#
loop_
_entity.id
_entity.type
_entity.pdbx_description
1 polymer ?
#
loop_
_entity_poly.entity_id
_entity_poly.type
_entity_poly.pdbx_seq_one_letter_code
_entity_poly.pdbx_strand_id
1 'polypeptide(L)'
;MRISRLTPWAAGLAAAALFAVPAAASAGQQRTADARSATATGAATAATATTVDDYYAPAAGKTGAALKTALHDIIKTQSKVTYDGVWNALKVTDQDPANPNNVILVYSGRSQSKSTNGGGSNDWNREHVWAKSHGDFGTATGPGTDLHHLRPEDVTVNSTRGNKDFDMGGSPVSEAPGSYTDADSFEPRDAVKGDVARMLLYMAVRYDGGDGFADLEMNDKVNNGTAPLFGRISLLKQWNQMDPPDAFEQRRNQVIFDSYQHNRNPFIDHPEWVNSIW
;
A
#
# COMPACT_ATOMS: atom_id res chain seq x y z
N MET A 1 16.76 -65.92 -24.85
CA MET A 1 16.63 -66.81 -26.02
C MET A 1 15.24 -66.60 -26.62
N ARG A 2 15.17 -66.02 -27.84
CA ARG A 2 14.06 -66.14 -28.83
C ARG A 2 12.70 -65.48 -28.43
N ILE A 3 11.95 -64.68 -29.21
CA ILE A 3 11.90 -64.34 -30.66
C ILE A 3 11.22 -62.96 -30.83
N SER A 4 11.72 -62.20 -31.80
CA SER A 4 11.20 -60.96 -32.41
C SER A 4 9.99 -61.21 -33.33
N ARG A 5 9.04 -60.27 -33.46
CA ARG A 5 8.38 -59.96 -34.75
C ARG A 5 8.03 -58.48 -34.91
N LEU A 6 8.73 -57.85 -35.86
CA LEU A 6 8.41 -56.62 -36.60
C LEU A 6 7.32 -56.88 -37.65
N THR A 7 6.58 -55.85 -38.07
CA THR A 7 6.19 -55.52 -39.48
C THR A 7 5.27 -54.27 -39.55
N PRO A 8 5.11 -53.59 -40.72
CA PRO A 8 5.43 -52.16 -40.83
C PRO A 8 4.39 -51.26 -41.57
N TRP A 9 4.81 -49.99 -41.79
CA TRP A 9 4.51 -49.05 -42.91
C TRP A 9 3.07 -48.59 -43.23
N ALA A 10 2.90 -47.26 -43.26
CA ALA A 10 2.52 -46.53 -44.48
C ALA A 10 2.89 -45.04 -44.38
N ALA A 11 3.63 -44.57 -45.39
CA ALA A 11 3.93 -43.16 -45.66
C ALA A 11 2.82 -42.54 -46.53
N GLY A 12 2.57 -41.24 -46.38
CA GLY A 12 1.63 -40.47 -47.21
C GLY A 12 2.15 -39.06 -47.44
N LEU A 13 2.31 -38.71 -48.72
CA LEU A 13 3.03 -37.57 -49.29
C LEU A 13 2.43 -36.17 -49.07
N ALA A 14 3.31 -35.20 -49.24
CA ALA A 14 3.14 -33.75 -49.28
C ALA A 14 2.29 -33.23 -50.46
N ALA A 15 1.77 -32.01 -50.30
CA ALA A 15 1.55 -31.08 -51.41
C ALA A 15 1.62 -29.62 -50.91
N ALA A 16 2.64 -28.90 -51.38
CA ALA A 16 2.72 -27.44 -51.33
C ALA A 16 2.07 -26.85 -52.59
N ALA A 17 1.38 -25.73 -52.45
CA ALA A 17 0.98 -24.91 -53.59
C ALA A 17 1.10 -23.42 -53.23
N LEU A 18 2.10 -22.77 -53.83
CA LEU A 18 2.19 -21.33 -54.01
C LEU A 18 1.11 -20.89 -55.01
N PHE A 19 0.47 -19.73 -54.78
CA PHE A 19 -0.04 -18.92 -55.89
C PHE A 19 0.21 -17.44 -55.66
N ALA A 20 0.66 -16.82 -56.74
CA ALA A 20 1.20 -15.48 -56.86
C ALA A 20 0.12 -14.40 -57.03
N VAL A 21 0.53 -13.17 -56.70
CA VAL A 21 -0.14 -11.90 -56.96
C VAL A 21 -0.17 -11.59 -58.47
N PRO A 22 -1.17 -10.81 -58.93
CA PRO A 22 -0.83 -9.75 -59.85
C PRO A 22 -1.40 -8.39 -59.42
N ALA A 23 -0.57 -7.36 -59.56
CA ALA A 23 -0.95 -5.96 -59.54
C ALA A 23 -1.32 -5.51 -60.96
N ALA A 24 -2.36 -4.68 -61.10
CA ALA A 24 -2.53 -3.77 -62.23
C ALA A 24 -3.36 -2.55 -61.79
N ALA A 25 -2.81 -1.37 -62.07
CA ALA A 25 -3.41 -0.07 -61.85
C ALA A 25 -4.28 0.36 -63.04
N SER A 26 -5.26 1.27 -62.82
CA SER A 26 -5.46 2.49 -63.63
C SER A 26 -6.83 3.18 -63.38
N ALA A 27 -6.73 4.41 -62.85
CA ALA A 27 -7.44 5.67 -63.17
C ALA A 27 -8.99 5.74 -63.32
N GLY A 28 -9.58 6.72 -62.63
CA GLY A 28 -10.87 7.32 -62.97
C GLY A 28 -11.43 8.26 -61.88
N GLN A 29 -11.27 9.57 -62.08
CA GLN A 29 -11.72 10.68 -61.21
C GLN A 29 -13.22 10.69 -60.88
N GLN A 30 -13.58 11.17 -59.68
CA GLN A 30 -14.43 12.37 -59.58
C GLN A 30 -14.29 13.08 -58.23
N ARG A 31 -14.16 14.40 -58.32
CA ARG A 31 -14.05 15.37 -57.23
C ARG A 31 -15.43 15.61 -56.61
N THR A 32 -15.50 15.73 -55.29
CA THR A 32 -16.34 16.73 -54.62
C THR A 32 -15.60 17.22 -53.37
N ALA A 33 -15.46 18.53 -53.29
CA ALA A 33 -14.87 19.25 -52.18
C ALA A 33 -15.74 19.09 -50.93
N ASP A 34 -15.13 18.96 -49.76
CA ASP A 34 -15.79 19.43 -48.53
C ASP A 34 -14.80 19.84 -47.44
N ALA A 35 -15.31 20.74 -46.61
CA ALA A 35 -14.61 21.74 -45.82
C ALA A 35 -13.44 21.26 -44.92
N ARG A 36 -12.38 22.09 -44.91
CA ARG A 36 -11.36 22.08 -43.84
C ARG A 36 -12.00 22.54 -42.53
N SER A 37 -12.30 21.60 -41.64
CA SER A 37 -12.51 21.89 -40.22
C SER A 37 -11.15 21.86 -39.52
N ALA A 38 -10.62 23.04 -39.20
CA ALA A 38 -9.43 23.18 -38.39
C ALA A 38 -9.78 22.75 -36.95
N THR A 39 -9.40 21.53 -36.58
CA THR A 39 -9.46 21.08 -35.19
C THR A 39 -8.34 21.80 -34.44
N ALA A 40 -8.69 22.83 -33.68
CA ALA A 40 -7.81 23.42 -32.70
C ALA A 40 -7.48 22.33 -31.67
N THR A 41 -6.27 21.78 -31.73
CA THR A 41 -5.70 20.99 -30.65
C THR A 41 -5.55 21.89 -29.44
N GLY A 42 -6.53 21.86 -28.56
CA GLY A 42 -6.38 22.38 -27.20
C GLY A 42 -5.26 21.60 -26.55
N ALA A 43 -4.13 22.26 -26.33
CA ALA A 43 -3.08 21.73 -25.47
C ALA A 43 -3.71 21.52 -24.09
N ALA A 44 -3.94 20.26 -23.72
CA ALA A 44 -4.15 19.93 -22.33
C ALA A 44 -2.89 20.39 -21.60
N THR A 45 -3.03 21.42 -20.77
CA THR A 45 -2.03 21.76 -19.76
C THR A 45 -1.79 20.52 -18.93
N ALA A 46 -0.70 19.80 -19.21
CA ALA A 46 -0.18 18.80 -18.32
C ALA A 46 0.09 19.52 -17.00
N ALA A 47 -0.70 19.22 -15.97
CA ALA A 47 -0.33 19.57 -14.61
C ALA A 47 1.08 19.04 -14.39
N THR A 48 2.04 19.92 -14.11
CA THR A 48 3.39 19.52 -13.73
C THR A 48 3.26 18.50 -12.61
N ALA A 49 3.74 17.28 -12.84
CA ALA A 49 3.86 16.29 -11.78
C ALA A 49 4.80 16.90 -10.74
N THR A 50 4.25 17.29 -9.58
CA THR A 50 5.04 17.71 -8.43
C THR A 50 5.97 16.54 -8.09
N THR A 51 7.28 16.75 -8.18
CA THR A 51 8.24 15.73 -7.76
C THR A 51 8.10 15.48 -6.25
N VAL A 52 8.62 14.36 -5.75
CA VAL A 52 8.65 14.11 -4.30
C VAL A 52 9.37 15.23 -3.57
N ASP A 53 10.47 15.73 -4.14
CA ASP A 53 11.22 16.86 -3.59
C ASP A 53 10.40 18.15 -3.56
N ASP A 54 9.66 18.46 -4.63
CA ASP A 54 8.78 19.64 -4.66
C ASP A 54 7.65 19.53 -3.62
N TYR A 55 7.11 18.32 -3.42
CA TYR A 55 6.06 18.06 -2.43
C TYR A 55 6.56 18.35 -1.00
N TYR A 56 7.83 18.04 -0.72
CA TYR A 56 8.44 18.25 0.59
C TYR A 56 9.32 19.50 0.71
N ALA A 57 9.30 20.41 -0.27
CA ALA A 57 10.11 21.63 -0.23
C ALA A 57 10.00 22.43 1.09
N PRO A 58 8.83 22.56 1.76
CA PRO A 58 8.74 23.25 3.05
C PRO A 58 9.45 22.55 4.22
N ALA A 59 9.79 21.27 4.09
CA ALA A 59 10.50 20.48 5.10
C ALA A 59 12.03 20.50 4.90
N ALA A 60 12.51 20.95 3.73
CA ALA A 60 13.92 20.90 3.36
C ALA A 60 14.84 21.56 4.41
N GLY A 61 15.86 20.82 4.84
CA GLY A 61 16.88 21.28 5.79
C GLY A 61 16.42 21.45 7.24
N LYS A 62 15.17 21.13 7.57
CA LYS A 62 14.66 21.19 8.95
C LYS A 62 14.98 19.90 9.71
N THR A 63 15.06 19.99 11.04
CA THR A 63 15.19 18.85 11.95
C THR A 63 14.32 19.07 13.20
N GLY A 64 14.22 18.04 14.05
CA GLY A 64 13.51 18.07 15.33
C GLY A 64 12.05 18.49 15.18
N ALA A 65 11.58 19.27 16.15
CA ALA A 65 10.22 19.80 16.15
C ALA A 65 9.89 20.63 14.89
N ALA A 66 10.85 21.38 14.34
CA ALA A 66 10.62 22.17 13.13
C ALA A 66 10.34 21.30 11.91
N LEU A 67 11.01 20.14 11.81
CA LEU A 67 10.72 19.15 10.77
C LEU A 67 9.35 18.49 11.01
N LYS A 68 9.04 18.06 12.24
CA LYS A 68 7.73 17.47 12.58
C LYS A 68 6.59 18.40 12.18
N THR A 69 6.64 19.68 12.58
CA THR A 69 5.62 20.67 12.24
C THR A 69 5.52 20.90 10.73
N ALA A 70 6.65 21.00 10.02
CA ALA A 70 6.63 21.19 8.57
C ALA A 70 5.98 20.01 7.85
N LEU A 71 6.28 18.78 8.27
CA LEU A 71 5.68 17.57 7.70
C LEU A 71 4.19 17.48 8.02
N HIS A 72 3.80 17.77 9.27
CA HIS A 72 2.39 17.86 9.66
C HIS A 72 1.64 18.83 8.74
N ASP A 73 2.17 20.04 8.54
CA ASP A 73 1.54 21.05 7.69
C ASP A 73 1.39 20.61 6.22
N ILE A 74 2.36 19.85 5.70
CA ILE A 74 2.32 19.29 4.34
C ILE A 74 1.24 18.21 4.24
N ILE A 75 1.19 17.26 5.18
CA ILE A 75 0.38 16.05 5.05
C ILE A 75 -1.02 16.16 5.67
N LYS A 76 -1.30 17.21 6.47
CA LYS A 76 -2.59 17.38 7.16
C LYS A 76 -3.77 17.57 6.22
N THR A 77 -3.53 18.09 5.02
CA THR A 77 -4.57 18.26 4.01
C THR A 77 -4.66 16.99 3.17
N GLN A 78 -5.79 16.29 3.26
CA GLN A 78 -6.03 15.05 2.52
C GLN A 78 -7.50 14.92 2.10
N SER A 79 -7.73 14.25 0.96
CA SER A 79 -9.05 13.77 0.59
C SER A 79 -9.52 12.69 1.57
N LYS A 80 -10.84 12.61 1.77
CA LYS A 80 -11.45 11.67 2.72
C LYS A 80 -11.96 10.42 2.01
N VAL A 81 -11.68 9.26 2.58
CA VAL A 81 -12.25 7.97 2.17
C VAL A 81 -13.26 7.55 3.24
N THR A 82 -14.44 7.08 2.84
CA THR A 82 -15.41 6.56 3.80
C THR A 82 -14.98 5.19 4.33
N TYR A 83 -15.46 4.79 5.50
CA TYR A 83 -15.10 3.50 6.07
C TYR A 83 -15.44 2.31 5.17
N ASP A 84 -16.54 2.39 4.42
CA ASP A 84 -16.90 1.38 3.41
C ASP A 84 -15.99 1.48 2.17
N GLY A 85 -15.61 2.70 1.77
CA GLY A 85 -14.67 2.94 0.67
C GLY A 85 -13.28 2.34 0.91
N VAL A 86 -12.86 2.20 2.17
CA VAL A 86 -11.59 1.56 2.56
C VAL A 86 -11.48 0.15 1.97
N TRP A 87 -12.57 -0.63 1.91
CA TRP A 87 -12.52 -1.98 1.32
C TRP A 87 -12.04 -1.96 -0.13
N ASN A 88 -12.52 -1.00 -0.91
CA ASN A 88 -12.13 -0.88 -2.32
C ASN A 88 -10.70 -0.36 -2.44
N ALA A 89 -10.30 0.57 -1.56
CA ALA A 89 -8.93 1.07 -1.52
C ALA A 89 -7.92 -0.02 -1.19
N LEU A 90 -8.14 -0.82 -0.14
CA LEU A 90 -7.22 -1.90 0.26
C LEU A 90 -7.03 -2.97 -0.82
N LYS A 91 -8.06 -3.23 -1.63
CA LYS A 91 -7.95 -4.12 -2.80
C LYS A 91 -7.00 -3.58 -3.87
N VAL A 92 -6.71 -2.28 -3.89
CA VAL A 92 -5.79 -1.65 -4.85
C VAL A 92 -4.43 -1.41 -4.20
N THR A 93 -4.40 -0.79 -3.03
CA THR A 93 -3.17 -0.41 -2.31
C THR A 93 -2.33 -1.63 -1.94
N ASP A 94 -2.97 -2.71 -1.51
CA ASP A 94 -2.30 -3.90 -1.00
C ASP A 94 -2.39 -5.08 -1.98
N GLN A 95 -2.74 -4.83 -3.24
CA GLN A 95 -2.78 -5.85 -4.30
C GLN A 95 -1.48 -6.64 -4.38
N ASP A 96 -1.58 -7.96 -4.40
CA ASP A 96 -0.44 -8.85 -4.61
C ASP A 96 0.15 -8.65 -6.03
N PRO A 97 1.45 -8.30 -6.15
CA PRO A 97 2.09 -8.09 -7.44
C PRO A 97 2.18 -9.37 -8.29
N ALA A 98 2.16 -10.56 -7.68
CA ALA A 98 2.18 -11.84 -8.36
C ALA A 98 0.78 -12.36 -8.71
N ASN A 99 -0.27 -11.87 -8.03
CA ASN A 99 -1.65 -12.26 -8.28
C ASN A 99 -2.62 -11.07 -8.10
N PRO A 100 -3.06 -10.41 -9.19
CA PRO A 100 -3.89 -9.21 -9.10
C PRO A 100 -5.30 -9.47 -8.55
N ASN A 101 -5.72 -10.73 -8.38
CA ASN A 101 -6.98 -11.07 -7.73
C ASN A 101 -6.86 -11.12 -6.20
N ASN A 102 -5.65 -10.99 -5.66
CA ASN A 102 -5.36 -11.10 -4.24
C ASN A 102 -4.83 -9.78 -3.66
N VAL A 103 -4.84 -9.69 -2.33
CA VAL A 103 -4.10 -8.73 -1.51
C VAL A 103 -3.06 -9.47 -0.67
N ILE A 104 -1.98 -8.77 -0.29
CA ILE A 104 -1.03 -9.25 0.70
C ILE A 104 -1.48 -8.79 2.08
N LEU A 105 -1.69 -9.75 2.99
CA LEU A 105 -1.99 -9.46 4.39
C LEU A 105 -0.73 -9.02 5.14
N VAL A 106 -0.84 -7.98 5.96
CA VAL A 106 0.32 -7.30 6.54
C VAL A 106 1.19 -8.21 7.42
N TYR A 107 0.62 -8.79 8.47
CA TYR A 107 1.33 -9.60 9.46
C TYR A 107 1.51 -11.03 9.00
N SER A 108 0.47 -11.64 8.43
CA SER A 108 0.57 -13.03 7.96
C SER A 108 1.40 -13.20 6.69
N GLY A 109 1.56 -12.13 5.90
CA GLY A 109 2.25 -12.17 4.61
C GLY A 109 1.52 -13.02 3.56
N ARG A 110 0.29 -13.45 3.85
CA ARG A 110 -0.49 -14.35 3.02
C ARG A 110 -1.06 -13.57 1.83
N SER A 111 -0.90 -14.12 0.63
CA SER A 111 -1.67 -13.70 -0.55
C SER A 111 -3.09 -14.26 -0.46
N GLN A 112 -4.09 -13.39 -0.35
CA GLN A 112 -5.47 -13.78 -0.13
C GLN A 112 -6.44 -13.08 -1.09
N SER A 113 -7.47 -13.81 -1.54
CA SER A 113 -8.48 -13.29 -2.47
C SER A 113 -9.07 -11.95 -2.00
N LYS A 114 -9.16 -11.00 -2.93
CA LYS A 114 -9.88 -9.73 -2.75
C LYS A 114 -11.36 -9.92 -2.41
N SER A 115 -11.93 -11.09 -2.70
CA SER A 115 -13.34 -11.40 -2.46
C SER A 115 -13.65 -11.99 -1.09
N THR A 116 -12.63 -12.44 -0.33
CA THR A 116 -12.81 -13.00 1.01
C THR A 116 -12.60 -11.93 2.08
N ASN A 117 -13.20 -10.75 1.86
CA ASN A 117 -13.13 -9.62 2.76
C ASN A 117 -14.41 -9.56 3.60
N GLY A 118 -14.29 -9.51 4.92
CA GLY A 118 -15.46 -9.71 5.77
C GLY A 118 -15.13 -9.74 7.26
N GLY A 119 -15.83 -10.61 7.99
CA GLY A 119 -15.67 -10.78 9.43
C GLY A 119 -15.77 -12.23 9.88
N GLY A 120 -15.87 -13.17 8.93
CA GLY A 120 -15.83 -14.60 9.21
C GLY A 120 -14.41 -15.09 9.52
N SER A 121 -14.32 -16.28 10.10
CA SER A 121 -13.04 -16.98 10.23
C SER A 121 -12.49 -17.28 8.83
N ASN A 122 -11.21 -16.97 8.60
CA ASN A 122 -10.50 -16.98 7.31
C ASN A 122 -10.87 -15.85 6.32
N ASP A 123 -11.74 -14.92 6.67
CA ASP A 123 -11.82 -13.66 5.93
C ASP A 123 -10.62 -12.78 6.31
N TRP A 124 -10.30 -11.82 5.46
CA TRP A 124 -9.50 -10.67 5.88
C TRP A 124 -10.40 -9.48 6.21
N ASN A 125 -9.97 -8.67 7.18
CA ASN A 125 -10.62 -7.43 7.56
C ASN A 125 -9.63 -6.25 7.56
N ARG A 126 -10.12 -5.08 7.98
CA ARG A 126 -9.33 -3.85 8.08
C ARG A 126 -8.59 -3.87 9.41
N GLU A 127 -7.28 -4.00 9.34
CA GLU A 127 -6.38 -3.79 10.46
C GLU A 127 -6.05 -2.30 10.57
N HIS A 128 -6.27 -1.75 11.77
CA HIS A 128 -5.89 -0.39 12.12
C HIS A 128 -4.54 -0.46 12.82
N VAL A 129 -3.43 -0.30 12.09
CA VAL A 129 -2.08 -0.45 12.66
C VAL A 129 -1.85 0.52 13.81
N TRP A 130 -2.39 1.74 13.76
CA TRP A 130 -2.64 2.48 14.99
C TRP A 130 -4.00 2.05 15.56
N ALA A 131 -3.99 1.32 16.69
CA ALA A 131 -5.22 0.78 17.26
C ALA A 131 -6.19 1.91 17.64
N LYS A 132 -7.46 1.80 17.20
CA LYS A 132 -8.49 2.85 17.40
C LYS A 132 -8.68 3.29 18.85
N SER A 133 -8.49 2.38 19.81
CA SER A 133 -8.65 2.67 21.24
C SER A 133 -7.57 3.62 21.77
N HIS A 134 -6.43 3.74 21.10
CA HIS A 134 -5.36 4.69 21.45
C HIS A 134 -5.69 6.06 20.85
N GLY A 135 -6.72 6.73 21.36
CA GLY A 135 -7.20 8.03 20.86
C GLY A 135 -8.67 8.07 20.43
N ASP A 136 -9.41 6.99 20.64
CA ASP A 136 -10.88 6.89 20.54
C ASP A 136 -11.49 7.49 19.26
N PHE A 137 -10.81 7.32 18.13
CA PHE A 137 -11.23 7.98 16.89
C PHE A 137 -12.25 7.18 16.06
N GLY A 138 -12.56 5.95 16.47
CA GLY A 138 -13.56 5.12 15.83
C GLY A 138 -13.28 4.87 14.34
N THR A 139 -14.33 4.96 13.52
CA THR A 139 -14.28 4.69 12.07
C THR A 139 -14.83 5.83 11.24
N ALA A 140 -15.00 7.01 11.83
CA ALA A 140 -15.36 8.22 11.10
C ALA A 140 -14.19 8.68 10.22
N THR A 141 -14.49 9.51 9.21
CA THR A 141 -13.44 10.04 8.32
C THR A 141 -12.40 10.81 9.10
N GLY A 142 -11.12 10.57 8.81
CA GLY A 142 -9.98 11.08 9.57
C GLY A 142 -9.07 9.89 9.92
N PRO A 143 -8.52 9.81 11.14
CA PRO A 143 -7.62 8.71 11.51
C PRO A 143 -8.29 7.34 11.42
N GLY A 144 -9.61 7.26 11.57
CA GLY A 144 -10.39 6.01 11.45
C GLY A 144 -10.45 5.40 10.06
N THR A 145 -10.13 6.19 9.03
CA THR A 145 -10.22 5.81 7.61
C THR A 145 -8.95 6.14 6.83
N ASP A 146 -7.86 6.54 7.50
CA ASP A 146 -6.62 6.90 6.83
C ASP A 146 -5.92 5.65 6.29
N LEU A 147 -5.86 5.58 4.97
CA LEU A 147 -5.24 4.50 4.21
C LEU A 147 -3.76 4.37 4.52
N HIS A 148 -3.04 5.36 5.04
CA HIS A 148 -1.62 5.18 5.32
C HIS A 148 -1.36 4.13 6.42
N HIS A 149 -2.28 3.92 7.37
CA HIS A 149 -2.13 2.90 8.44
C HIS A 149 -3.14 1.74 8.39
N LEU A 150 -4.17 1.82 7.54
CA LEU A 150 -5.12 0.74 7.35
C LEU A 150 -4.56 -0.34 6.42
N ARG A 151 -4.52 -1.59 6.88
CA ARG A 151 -4.01 -2.74 6.09
C ARG A 151 -5.05 -3.88 6.04
N PRO A 152 -5.04 -4.74 5.03
CA PRO A 152 -5.79 -5.99 5.09
C PRO A 152 -5.05 -6.98 6.00
N GLU A 153 -5.77 -7.67 6.88
CA GLU A 153 -5.22 -8.77 7.68
C GLU A 153 -6.26 -9.85 7.92
N ASP A 154 -5.81 -11.08 8.15
CA ASP A 154 -6.69 -12.17 8.59
C ASP A 154 -7.44 -11.77 9.87
N VAL A 155 -8.73 -12.11 9.95
CA VAL A 155 -9.58 -11.75 11.09
C VAL A 155 -9.06 -12.33 12.42
N THR A 156 -8.51 -13.54 12.44
CA THR A 156 -7.98 -14.18 13.66
C THR A 156 -6.66 -13.55 14.08
N VAL A 157 -5.78 -13.22 13.13
CA VAL A 157 -4.51 -12.54 13.38
C VAL A 157 -4.76 -11.11 13.87
N ASN A 158 -5.66 -10.37 13.23
CA ASN A 158 -6.08 -9.04 13.66
C ASN A 158 -6.68 -9.09 15.08
N SER A 159 -7.55 -10.06 15.37
CA SER A 159 -8.08 -10.27 16.73
C SER A 159 -6.98 -10.56 17.76
N THR A 160 -5.96 -11.34 17.39
CA THR A 160 -4.82 -11.67 18.25
C THR A 160 -3.95 -10.45 18.55
N ARG A 161 -3.74 -9.59 17.55
CA ARG A 161 -3.06 -8.31 17.69
C ARG A 161 -3.87 -7.37 18.59
N GLY A 162 -5.19 -7.29 18.38
CA GLY A 162 -6.10 -6.50 19.19
C GLY A 162 -5.71 -5.02 19.24
N ASN A 163 -5.51 -4.52 20.45
CA ASN A 163 -5.05 -3.15 20.73
C ASN A 163 -3.64 -3.13 21.35
N LYS A 164 -2.86 -4.20 21.20
CA LYS A 164 -1.52 -4.27 21.77
C LYS A 164 -0.60 -3.24 21.14
N ASP A 165 0.30 -2.70 21.95
CA ASP A 165 1.43 -1.90 21.46
C ASP A 165 2.38 -2.82 20.65
N PHE A 166 3.28 -2.25 19.85
CA PHE A 166 4.30 -3.06 19.17
C PHE A 166 5.58 -3.14 20.02
N ASP A 167 6.05 -4.36 20.23
CA ASP A 167 7.31 -4.71 20.88
C ASP A 167 7.80 -6.06 20.33
N MET A 168 8.64 -6.77 21.07
CA MET A 168 9.17 -8.10 20.72
C MET A 168 8.17 -9.24 20.95
N GLY A 169 6.97 -8.98 21.46
CA GLY A 169 5.98 -10.04 21.71
C GLY A 169 6.53 -11.15 22.60
N GLY A 170 6.16 -12.41 22.30
CA GLY A 170 6.78 -13.56 22.97
C GLY A 170 6.48 -14.89 22.32
N SER A 171 5.20 -15.28 22.28
CA SER A 171 4.80 -16.57 21.70
C SER A 171 4.44 -16.42 20.22
N PRO A 172 4.75 -17.42 19.36
CA PRO A 172 4.37 -17.38 17.95
C PRO A 172 2.86 -17.19 17.75
N VAL A 173 2.49 -16.37 16.77
CA VAL A 173 1.10 -16.15 16.39
C VAL A 173 0.68 -17.18 15.35
N SER A 174 -0.42 -17.89 15.60
CA SER A 174 -1.01 -18.81 14.61
C SER A 174 -1.41 -18.04 13.36
N GLU A 175 -1.24 -18.65 12.19
CA GLU A 175 -1.55 -18.05 10.86
C GLU A 175 -0.68 -16.85 10.45
N ALA A 176 0.21 -16.36 11.32
CA ALA A 176 1.15 -15.29 11.01
C ALA A 176 2.61 -15.70 11.32
N PRO A 177 3.22 -16.54 10.48
CA PRO A 177 4.58 -17.03 10.71
C PRO A 177 5.58 -15.87 10.80
N GLY A 178 6.45 -15.94 11.82
CA GLY A 178 7.42 -14.89 12.12
C GLY A 178 6.86 -13.72 12.93
N SER A 179 5.55 -13.69 13.22
CA SER A 179 4.96 -12.75 14.18
C SER A 179 4.83 -13.39 15.56
N TYR A 180 4.98 -12.58 16.60
CA TYR A 180 4.92 -13.00 18.00
C TYR A 180 3.97 -12.12 18.80
N THR A 181 3.41 -12.64 19.88
CA THR A 181 2.55 -11.88 20.78
C THR A 181 2.67 -12.36 22.22
N ASP A 182 2.44 -11.45 23.15
CA ASP A 182 2.27 -11.74 24.56
C ASP A 182 1.04 -11.00 25.11
N ALA A 183 1.05 -10.66 26.41
CA ALA A 183 -0.09 -10.06 27.08
C ALA A 183 -0.38 -8.63 26.59
N ASP A 184 0.65 -7.86 26.24
CA ASP A 184 0.55 -6.42 25.97
C ASP A 184 1.19 -5.97 24.66
N SER A 185 1.90 -6.87 23.97
CA SER A 185 2.64 -6.53 22.77
C SER A 185 2.48 -7.52 21.62
N PHE A 186 2.73 -6.99 20.42
CA PHE A 186 2.80 -7.73 19.18
C PHE A 186 4.11 -7.41 18.44
N GLU A 187 4.80 -8.43 17.98
CA GLU A 187 5.94 -8.32 17.07
C GLU A 187 5.50 -8.78 15.69
N PRO A 188 5.53 -7.94 14.66
CA PRO A 188 5.24 -8.39 13.31
C PRO A 188 6.45 -9.13 12.73
N ARG A 189 6.23 -9.95 11.71
CA ARG A 189 7.31 -10.56 10.92
C ARG A 189 8.31 -9.51 10.41
N ASP A 190 9.58 -9.91 10.30
CA ASP A 190 10.69 -9.01 9.95
C ASP A 190 10.44 -8.14 8.71
N ALA A 191 9.81 -8.71 7.69
CA ALA A 191 9.58 -8.06 6.40
C ALA A 191 8.45 -7.00 6.39
N VAL A 192 7.87 -6.65 7.55
CA VAL A 192 6.97 -5.48 7.67
C VAL A 192 7.23 -4.68 8.96
N LYS A 193 8.36 -4.91 9.63
CA LYS A 193 8.71 -4.17 10.85
C LYS A 193 8.89 -2.68 10.55
N GLY A 194 9.52 -2.37 9.42
CA GLY A 194 9.72 -1.01 8.93
C GLY A 194 8.41 -0.37 8.51
N ASP A 195 7.57 -1.10 7.78
CA ASP A 195 6.22 -0.66 7.41
C ASP A 195 5.43 -0.21 8.64
N VAL A 196 5.35 -1.07 9.66
CA VAL A 196 4.62 -0.78 10.92
C VAL A 196 5.18 0.46 11.60
N ALA A 197 6.51 0.58 11.68
CA ALA A 197 7.15 1.76 12.24
C ALA A 197 6.75 3.04 11.48
N ARG A 198 6.87 3.05 10.15
CA ARG A 198 6.55 4.23 9.34
C ARG A 198 5.07 4.58 9.35
N MET A 199 4.17 3.60 9.46
CA MET A 199 2.73 3.84 9.60
C MET A 199 2.40 4.51 10.95
N LEU A 200 2.99 4.05 12.05
CA LEU A 200 2.77 4.65 13.37
C LEU A 200 3.37 6.05 13.49
N LEU A 201 4.62 6.22 13.04
CA LEU A 201 5.29 7.51 13.03
C LEU A 201 4.54 8.53 12.16
N TYR A 202 4.01 8.09 11.00
CA TYR A 202 3.13 8.92 10.19
C TYR A 202 1.89 9.36 10.95
N MET A 203 1.19 8.44 11.64
CA MET A 203 -0.01 8.77 12.38
C MET A 203 0.26 9.84 13.45
N ALA A 204 1.40 9.74 14.14
CA ALA A 204 1.80 10.73 15.14
C ALA A 204 2.19 12.11 14.57
N VAL A 205 2.65 12.17 13.32
CA VAL A 205 2.92 13.46 12.64
C VAL A 205 1.65 14.02 12.01
N ARG A 206 0.84 13.16 11.38
CA ARG A 206 -0.38 13.58 10.71
C ARG A 206 -1.39 14.09 11.73
N TYR A 207 -1.60 13.38 12.83
CA TYR A 207 -2.63 13.69 13.82
C TYR A 207 -2.03 14.26 15.11
N ASP A 208 -1.21 15.32 14.98
CA ASP A 208 -0.55 16.07 16.08
C ASP A 208 -1.53 17.04 16.81
N GLY A 209 -2.82 16.71 16.82
CA GLY A 209 -3.91 17.54 17.33
C GLY A 209 -4.27 18.75 16.45
N GLY A 210 -5.17 19.60 16.96
CA GLY A 210 -5.54 20.89 16.35
C GLY A 210 -6.53 20.84 15.17
N ASP A 211 -6.79 19.67 14.59
CA ASP A 211 -7.75 19.47 13.49
C ASP A 211 -9.06 18.77 13.92
N GLY A 212 -9.30 18.70 15.24
CA GLY A 212 -10.50 18.12 15.84
C GLY A 212 -10.38 16.63 16.19
N PHE A 213 -9.21 16.03 15.96
CA PHE A 213 -8.87 14.69 16.43
C PHE A 213 -7.97 14.72 17.67
N ALA A 214 -7.83 13.58 18.33
CA ALA A 214 -6.86 13.40 19.41
C ALA A 214 -5.44 13.66 18.90
N ASP A 215 -4.61 14.22 19.77
CA ASP A 215 -3.18 14.36 19.56
C ASP A 215 -2.51 13.00 19.75
N LEU A 216 -2.19 12.35 18.62
CA LEU A 216 -1.56 11.04 18.59
C LEU A 216 -0.05 11.22 18.75
N GLU A 217 0.52 10.66 19.82
CA GLU A 217 1.95 10.80 20.10
C GLU A 217 2.64 9.45 20.28
N MET A 218 3.91 9.41 19.92
CA MET A 218 4.77 8.27 20.19
C MET A 218 5.35 8.37 21.61
N ASN A 219 5.53 7.24 22.27
CA ASN A 219 6.30 7.17 23.52
C ASN A 219 7.19 5.93 23.55
N ASP A 220 7.81 5.64 24.70
CA ASP A 220 8.68 4.48 24.89
C ASP A 220 8.13 3.46 25.90
N LYS A 221 6.80 3.28 25.92
CA LYS A 221 6.09 2.39 26.85
C LYS A 221 5.06 1.52 26.12
N VAL A 222 4.79 0.34 26.65
CA VAL A 222 3.61 -0.47 26.29
C VAL A 222 2.52 -0.31 27.35
N ASN A 223 1.31 -0.80 27.07
CA ASN A 223 0.13 -0.68 27.93
C ASN A 223 -0.33 0.77 28.16
N ASN A 224 -0.41 1.55 27.08
CA ASN A 224 -0.87 2.93 27.15
C ASN A 224 -2.39 3.07 27.43
N GLY A 225 -3.13 1.95 27.50
CA GLY A 225 -4.55 1.93 27.77
C GLY A 225 -5.34 2.61 26.65
N THR A 226 -6.09 3.66 26.99
CA THR A 226 -6.85 4.47 26.01
C THR A 226 -6.18 5.81 25.69
N ALA A 227 -5.02 6.09 26.26
CA ALA A 227 -4.29 7.31 25.93
C ALA A 227 -3.94 7.30 24.43
N PRO A 228 -3.91 8.47 23.76
CA PRO A 228 -3.51 8.57 22.36
C PRO A 228 -2.00 8.42 22.18
N LEU A 229 -1.41 7.47 22.90
CA LEU A 229 0.02 7.19 22.90
C LEU A 229 0.25 5.81 22.31
N PHE A 230 1.25 5.70 21.42
CA PHE A 230 1.67 4.41 20.88
C PHE A 230 3.15 4.14 21.17
N GLY A 231 3.41 2.91 21.60
CA GLY A 231 4.64 2.50 22.26
C GLY A 231 5.92 2.37 21.44
N ARG A 232 6.98 2.13 22.23
CA ARG A 232 8.40 1.87 21.91
C ARG A 232 8.94 2.53 20.65
N ILE A 233 8.90 3.86 20.60
CA ILE A 233 9.58 4.62 19.55
C ILE A 233 11.06 4.24 19.42
N SER A 234 11.75 3.91 20.52
CA SER A 234 13.14 3.45 20.46
C SER A 234 13.31 2.19 19.61
N LEU A 235 12.34 1.27 19.66
CA LEU A 235 12.32 0.05 18.87
C LEU A 235 11.85 0.31 17.44
N LEU A 236 10.81 1.13 17.25
CA LEU A 236 10.30 1.47 15.93
C LEU A 236 11.35 2.19 15.08
N LYS A 237 12.19 3.04 15.68
CA LYS A 237 13.35 3.64 15.00
C LYS A 237 14.35 2.57 14.52
N GLN A 238 14.56 1.51 15.30
CA GLN A 238 15.42 0.40 14.90
C GLN A 238 14.78 -0.40 13.77
N TRP A 239 13.49 -0.73 13.88
CA TRP A 239 12.74 -1.43 12.84
C TRP A 239 12.75 -0.68 11.51
N ASN A 240 12.53 0.65 11.53
CA ASN A 240 12.63 1.48 10.33
C ASN A 240 14.01 1.41 9.65
N GLN A 241 15.10 1.25 10.41
CA GLN A 241 16.45 1.12 9.85
C GLN A 241 16.75 -0.30 9.33
N MET A 242 16.25 -1.32 10.02
CA MET A 242 16.48 -2.72 9.67
C MET A 242 15.64 -3.18 8.48
N ASP A 243 14.49 -2.56 8.26
CA ASP A 243 13.56 -2.86 7.18
C ASP A 243 13.24 -1.56 6.39
N PRO A 244 14.12 -1.15 5.46
CA PRO A 244 13.92 0.05 4.63
C PRO A 244 12.70 -0.08 3.70
N PRO A 245 12.12 1.04 3.23
CA PRO A 245 10.98 1.00 2.32
C PRO A 245 11.23 0.19 1.05
N ASP A 246 10.40 -0.82 0.81
CA ASP A 246 10.49 -1.66 -0.37
C ASP A 246 9.61 -1.14 -1.52
N ALA A 247 9.66 -1.83 -2.65
CA ALA A 247 8.87 -1.45 -3.83
C ALA A 247 7.36 -1.57 -3.62
N PHE A 248 6.90 -2.47 -2.75
CA PHE A 248 5.49 -2.64 -2.45
C PHE A 248 4.98 -1.44 -1.63
N GLU A 249 5.73 -1.04 -0.61
CA GLU A 249 5.42 0.09 0.26
C GLU A 249 5.49 1.43 -0.50
N GLN A 250 6.51 1.65 -1.33
CA GLN A 250 6.62 2.84 -2.18
C GLN A 250 5.46 2.93 -3.17
N ARG A 251 5.09 1.81 -3.82
CA ARG A 251 3.94 1.76 -4.75
C ARG A 251 2.64 2.07 -4.01
N ARG A 252 2.48 1.55 -2.79
CA ARG A 252 1.32 1.84 -1.93
C ARG A 252 1.21 3.33 -1.61
N ASN A 253 2.30 3.97 -1.18
CA ASN A 253 2.36 5.41 -0.90
C ASN A 253 1.95 6.24 -2.14
N GLN A 254 2.49 5.86 -3.31
CA GLN A 254 2.16 6.52 -4.58
C GLN A 254 0.67 6.36 -4.96
N VAL A 255 0.09 5.17 -4.84
CA VAL A 255 -1.32 4.93 -5.15
C VAL A 255 -2.25 5.74 -4.25
N ILE A 256 -1.94 5.82 -2.94
CA ILE A 256 -2.73 6.63 -2.00
C ILE A 256 -2.68 8.11 -2.41
N PHE A 257 -1.51 8.60 -2.81
CA PHE A 257 -1.33 9.96 -3.31
C PHE A 257 -2.08 10.22 -4.62
N ASP A 258 -1.97 9.35 -5.62
CA ASP A 258 -2.54 9.61 -6.94
C ASP A 258 -4.06 9.47 -6.97
N SER A 259 -4.61 8.51 -6.20
CA SER A 259 -5.98 8.03 -6.44
C SER A 259 -6.94 8.16 -5.26
N TYR A 260 -6.47 8.42 -4.04
CA TYR A 260 -7.32 8.34 -2.85
C TYR A 260 -7.27 9.57 -1.95
N GLN A 261 -6.16 9.76 -1.24
CA GLN A 261 -6.07 10.78 -0.18
C GLN A 261 -5.21 11.98 -0.56
N HIS A 262 -4.42 11.88 -1.63
CA HIS A 262 -3.59 12.98 -2.13
C HIS A 262 -2.60 13.57 -1.10
N ASN A 263 -2.25 12.75 -0.10
CA ASN A 263 -1.15 13.00 0.81
C ASN A 263 -0.22 11.78 0.84
N ARG A 264 1.04 12.01 1.24
CA ARG A 264 2.10 11.00 1.25
C ARG A 264 2.58 10.74 2.67
N ASN A 265 3.01 9.50 2.95
CA ASN A 265 3.73 9.20 4.17
C ASN A 265 5.21 9.60 4.00
N PRO A 266 5.69 10.64 4.70
CA PRO A 266 7.04 11.16 4.52
C PRO A 266 8.11 10.16 4.92
N PHE A 267 7.80 9.21 5.80
CA PHE A 267 8.78 8.22 6.24
C PHE A 267 8.97 7.07 5.25
N ILE A 268 8.05 6.90 4.29
CA ILE A 268 8.25 5.97 3.16
C ILE A 268 9.17 6.62 2.12
N ASP A 269 9.00 7.92 1.87
CA ASP A 269 9.79 8.66 0.88
C ASP A 269 11.17 9.07 1.40
N HIS A 270 11.25 9.41 2.69
CA HIS A 270 12.43 9.88 3.42
C HIS A 270 12.54 9.15 4.77
N PRO A 271 12.88 7.85 4.78
CA PRO A 271 12.99 7.06 6.02
C PRO A 271 14.02 7.60 7.01
N GLU A 272 15.01 8.37 6.54
CA GLU A 272 16.01 9.06 7.35
C GLU A 272 15.43 10.18 8.23
N TRP A 273 14.26 10.73 7.88
CA TRP A 273 13.63 11.79 8.66
C TRP A 273 13.12 11.32 10.01
N VAL A 274 12.91 10.01 10.19
CA VAL A 274 12.62 9.43 11.50
C VAL A 274 13.70 9.82 12.53
N ASN A 275 14.98 9.64 12.21
CA ASN A 275 16.09 10.03 13.09
C ASN A 275 16.37 11.54 13.07
N SER A 276 15.81 12.26 12.10
CA SER A 276 15.97 13.73 12.03
C SER A 276 14.96 14.43 12.93
N ILE A 277 13.85 13.79 13.29
CA ILE A 277 12.84 14.30 14.23
C ILE A 277 13.13 13.85 15.67
N TRP A 278 13.42 12.56 15.87
CA TRP A 278 13.56 11.91 17.17
C TRP A 278 14.93 11.28 17.40
#